data_AF-G8LXU0-F1
#
_entry.id   AF-G8LXU0-F1
#
_cell.length_a   1.000
_cell.length_b   1.000
_cell.length_c   1.000
_cell.angle_alpha   90.00
_cell.angle_beta   90.00
_cell.angle_gamma   90.00
#
_symmetry.space_group_name_H-M   'P 1'
#
loop_
_entity.id
_entity.type
_entity.pdbx_description
1 polymer ?
#
loop_
_entity_poly.entity_id
_entity_poly.type
_entity_poly.pdbx_seq_one_letter_code
_entity_poly.pdbx_strand_id
1 'polypeptide(L)'
;MANKDRLKVLFVSVEVAPFAKTGGLADVAGSLPKSLVSMGHDVRIAMPKFQQIKTDMKYVTDFPVTLNNRKETCIVREGEIAFKYNNENLSVPVYFLDNYHLYDREGIYCYYDDAERFAFLCKAALDMLPKIEFQPDIIHCNDWHTGPICMLLNEKYKQYPFYRNTKSIFTIHNLEYQGHFPKEVLWLFDVGEEVFTPEKVEFYGRFNFMKAGLVYADIINTVSETYAKEIKTPQYGEMLEGVLIKRSKDLYGIVNGIDYDVFNPSEDPRIVKNYDVNSIELKKENKYALQKEMGLPVKDVPVIGLISRLSSQKGLNLIMDEIDEIMKNDIQFVLLGQGDEYYETGFRKIQEKYPKKMGVYIGFNAPLAQRIYAGSDLFLMPSRFEPCGLGQLFSLRYGTIPIVRATGGLAETVFDVEKYGEKGNGFTYTEFSSKEMLNTINRALKFYNTKPEEWKKLVRRAMSIDNSWDRSARKYLELYRKLVGIK
;
A
#
# COMPACT_ATOMS: atom_id res chain seq x y z
N MET A 1 15.62 27.33 -20.79
CA MET A 1 14.68 26.47 -21.55
C MET A 1 14.22 25.38 -20.59
N ALA A 2 12.91 25.22 -20.37
CA ALA A 2 12.40 24.17 -19.51
C ALA A 2 12.87 22.80 -20.05
N ASN A 3 13.45 21.97 -19.18
CA ASN A 3 13.88 20.63 -19.54
C ASN A 3 12.64 19.86 -20.01
N LYS A 4 12.54 19.54 -21.31
CA LYS A 4 11.36 18.86 -21.90
C LYS A 4 11.10 17.48 -21.27
N ASP A 5 12.08 16.94 -20.54
CA ASP A 5 11.99 15.67 -19.84
C ASP A 5 11.49 15.81 -18.38
N ARG A 6 11.41 17.03 -17.84
CA ARG A 6 10.93 17.27 -16.47
C ARG A 6 9.40 17.33 -16.44
N LEU A 7 8.79 16.20 -16.10
CA LEU A 7 7.37 16.10 -15.81
C LEU A 7 6.95 16.84 -14.53
N LYS A 8 5.74 17.43 -14.57
CA LYS A 8 4.99 17.93 -13.42
C LYS A 8 3.87 16.96 -13.06
N VAL A 9 3.91 16.41 -11.85
CA VAL A 9 2.94 15.40 -11.40
C VAL A 9 2.27 15.85 -10.11
N LEU A 10 0.93 15.89 -10.11
CA LEU A 10 0.14 16.02 -8.90
C LEU A 10 -0.30 14.62 -8.44
N PHE A 11 0.20 14.16 -7.30
CA PHE A 11 -0.37 13.01 -6.61
C PHE A 11 -1.57 13.47 -5.78
N VAL A 12 -2.69 12.77 -5.90
CA VAL A 12 -3.84 12.97 -5.00
C VAL A 12 -4.09 11.67 -4.27
N SER A 13 -4.10 11.74 -2.94
CA SER A 13 -4.31 10.59 -2.07
C SER A 13 -4.96 11.03 -0.77
N VAL A 14 -5.78 10.15 -0.19
CA VAL A 14 -6.32 10.35 1.15
C VAL A 14 -5.29 10.00 2.22
N GLU A 15 -4.45 9.00 1.97
CA GLU A 15 -3.39 8.58 2.89
C GLU A 15 -2.02 8.88 2.32
N VAL A 16 -1.14 9.44 3.15
CA VAL A 16 0.24 9.81 2.81
C VAL A 16 1.08 9.66 4.07
N ALA A 17 2.07 8.77 4.06
CA ALA A 17 3.03 8.68 5.16
C ALA A 17 4.02 9.88 5.10
N PRO A 18 4.37 10.51 6.23
CA PRO A 18 4.04 10.12 7.61
C PRO A 18 2.75 10.75 8.18
N PHE A 19 2.01 11.54 7.41
CA PHE A 19 0.90 12.37 7.91
C PHE A 19 -0.35 11.58 8.29
N ALA A 20 -0.78 10.63 7.45
CA ALA A 20 -1.99 9.85 7.68
C ALA A 20 -1.86 8.46 7.03
N LYS A 21 -2.02 7.39 7.82
CA LYS A 21 -1.81 6.01 7.39
C LYS A 21 -2.75 5.03 8.06
N THR A 22 -3.40 4.20 7.25
CA THR A 22 -4.17 3.01 7.65
C THR A 22 -3.71 1.76 6.90
N GLY A 23 -3.20 1.92 5.68
CA GLY A 23 -2.76 0.81 4.84
C GLY A 23 -1.52 1.12 3.99
N GLY A 24 -1.27 0.26 3.00
CA GLY A 24 -0.12 0.38 2.10
C GLY A 24 -0.19 1.57 1.14
N LEU A 25 -1.39 2.10 0.87
CA LEU A 25 -1.57 3.32 0.07
C LEU A 25 -0.71 4.47 0.60
N ALA A 26 -0.70 4.68 1.92
CA ALA A 26 0.09 5.73 2.56
C ALA A 26 1.58 5.61 2.26
N ASP A 27 2.11 4.39 2.25
CA ASP A 27 3.53 4.13 1.97
C ASP A 27 3.87 4.44 0.51
N VAL A 28 2.98 4.08 -0.43
CA VAL A 28 3.17 4.43 -1.84
C VAL A 28 3.14 5.94 -2.04
N ALA A 29 2.09 6.60 -1.54
CA ALA A 29 1.91 8.04 -1.71
C ALA A 29 2.97 8.88 -0.96
N GLY A 30 3.56 8.35 0.11
CA GLY A 30 4.66 9.01 0.83
C GLY A 30 6.05 8.78 0.25
N SER A 31 6.25 7.72 -0.54
CA SER A 31 7.60 7.29 -0.96
C SER A 31 7.85 7.39 -2.47
N LEU A 32 6.88 7.00 -3.31
CA LEU A 32 7.02 7.10 -4.76
C LEU A 32 7.29 8.55 -5.21
N PRO A 33 6.62 9.59 -4.66
CA PRO A 33 6.96 10.98 -4.96
C PRO A 33 8.41 11.35 -4.64
N LYS A 34 8.99 10.83 -3.55
CA LYS A 34 10.40 11.08 -3.21
C LYS A 34 11.33 10.57 -4.31
N SER A 35 11.18 9.32 -4.74
CA SER A 35 12.00 8.74 -5.81
C SER A 35 11.83 9.48 -7.13
N LEU A 36 10.63 9.95 -7.47
CA LEU A 36 10.41 10.75 -8.67
C LEU A 36 11.07 12.14 -8.59
N VAL A 37 11.06 12.79 -7.41
CA VAL A 37 11.80 14.04 -7.16
C VAL A 37 13.31 13.82 -7.26
N SER A 38 13.83 12.73 -6.70
CA SER A 38 15.24 12.32 -6.85
C SER A 38 15.65 12.12 -8.31
N MET A 39 14.70 11.75 -9.18
CA MET A 39 14.91 11.62 -10.63
C MET A 39 14.76 12.94 -11.40
N GLY A 40 14.54 14.06 -10.71
CA GLY A 40 14.50 15.41 -11.29
C GLY A 40 13.11 15.91 -11.73
N HIS A 41 12.03 15.25 -11.31
CA HIS A 41 10.65 15.65 -11.63
C HIS A 41 10.07 16.63 -10.61
N ASP A 42 9.12 17.48 -11.04
CA ASP A 42 8.34 18.34 -10.11
C ASP A 42 7.11 17.55 -9.65
N VAL A 43 7.20 16.93 -8.47
CA VAL A 43 6.10 16.15 -7.90
C VAL A 43 5.57 16.83 -6.67
N ARG A 44 4.26 16.98 -6.61
CA ARG A 44 3.54 17.57 -5.46
C ARG A 44 2.41 16.65 -5.05
N ILE A 45 2.04 16.71 -3.78
CA ILE A 45 0.97 15.87 -3.21
C ILE A 45 -0.18 16.79 -2.79
N ALA A 46 -1.43 16.37 -3.03
CA ALA A 46 -2.61 16.94 -2.43
C ALA A 46 -3.33 15.88 -1.58
N MET A 47 -3.66 16.22 -0.34
CA MET A 47 -4.39 15.34 0.57
C MET A 47 -5.32 16.13 1.50
N PRO A 48 -6.35 15.50 2.09
CA PRO A 48 -7.13 16.12 3.16
C PRO A 48 -6.28 16.49 4.38
N LYS A 49 -6.58 17.62 5.01
CA LYS A 49 -6.00 17.98 6.31
C LYS A 49 -6.80 17.30 7.43
N PHE A 50 -6.42 16.08 7.82
CA PHE A 50 -7.05 15.42 8.97
C PHE A 50 -6.62 16.00 10.31
N GLN A 51 -7.48 15.90 11.32
CA GLN A 51 -7.23 16.37 12.69
C GLN A 51 -5.90 15.87 13.27
N GLN A 52 -5.55 14.60 13.02
CA GLN A 52 -4.36 13.95 13.53
C GLN A 52 -3.05 14.50 12.94
N ILE A 53 -3.11 15.25 11.84
CA ILE A 53 -1.92 15.77 11.17
C ILE A 53 -1.38 16.97 11.96
N LYS A 54 -0.29 16.75 12.70
CA LYS A 54 0.42 17.77 13.48
C LYS A 54 1.80 17.99 12.85
N THR A 55 1.85 18.80 11.79
CA THR A 55 3.10 19.24 11.16
C THR A 55 3.06 20.75 10.97
N ASP A 56 4.22 21.36 10.81
CA ASP A 56 4.31 22.75 10.39
C ASP A 56 3.72 22.89 8.99
N MET A 57 2.82 23.86 8.82
CA MET A 57 2.19 24.16 7.55
C MET A 57 2.07 25.66 7.35
N LYS A 58 2.36 26.13 6.15
CA LYS A 58 2.19 27.52 5.74
C LYS A 58 0.84 27.68 5.05
N TYR A 59 0.10 28.74 5.38
CA TYR A 59 -1.08 29.12 4.59
C TYR A 59 -0.65 29.54 3.17
N VAL A 60 -1.34 29.02 2.15
CA VAL A 60 -1.08 29.33 0.74
C VAL A 60 -2.18 30.22 0.18
N THR A 61 -3.44 29.76 0.25
CA THR A 61 -4.62 30.42 -0.30
C THR A 61 -5.88 29.79 0.30
N ASP A 62 -7.02 30.44 0.12
CA ASP A 62 -8.34 29.83 0.28
C ASP A 62 -9.27 30.16 -0.88
N PHE A 63 -10.30 29.33 -1.06
CA PHE A 63 -11.34 29.53 -2.07
C PHE A 63 -12.61 28.72 -1.75
N PRO A 64 -13.78 29.15 -2.26
CA PRO A 64 -15.01 28.39 -2.10
C PRO A 64 -15.05 27.18 -3.04
N VAL A 65 -15.44 26.03 -2.52
CA VAL A 65 -15.78 24.81 -3.24
C VAL A 65 -17.29 24.59 -3.12
N THR A 66 -17.99 24.52 -4.24
CA THR A 66 -19.42 24.22 -4.22
C THR A 66 -19.63 22.73 -3.94
N LEU A 67 -20.54 22.34 -3.06
CA LEU A 67 -21.02 20.97 -2.84
C LEU A 67 -22.54 21.04 -2.72
N ASN A 68 -23.28 20.44 -3.67
CA ASN A 68 -24.74 20.43 -3.64
C ASN A 68 -25.35 21.84 -3.39
N ASN A 69 -24.92 22.83 -4.20
CA ASN A 69 -25.28 24.25 -4.09
C ASN A 69 -24.87 24.98 -2.79
N ARG A 70 -24.20 24.31 -1.84
CA ARG A 70 -23.56 24.95 -0.70
C ARG A 70 -22.11 25.31 -1.03
N LYS A 71 -21.60 26.41 -0.48
CA LYS A 71 -20.19 26.78 -0.62
C LYS A 71 -19.46 26.41 0.67
N GLU A 72 -18.52 25.51 0.56
CA GLU A 72 -17.58 25.15 1.61
C GLU A 72 -16.25 25.85 1.36
N THR A 73 -15.60 26.39 2.40
CA THR A 73 -14.29 27.01 2.22
C THR A 73 -13.22 25.92 2.22
N CYS A 74 -12.35 25.93 1.21
CA CYS A 74 -11.10 25.18 1.20
C CYS A 74 -9.95 26.11 1.58
N ILE A 75 -9.26 25.79 2.66
CA ILE A 75 -8.01 26.45 3.05
C ILE A 75 -6.87 25.54 2.62
N VAL A 76 -6.01 26.03 1.74
CA VAL A 76 -4.83 25.29 1.28
C VAL A 76 -3.65 25.64 2.19
N ARG A 77 -3.06 24.60 2.78
CA ARG A 77 -1.83 24.72 3.57
C ARG A 77 -0.73 23.89 2.94
N GLU A 78 0.48 24.41 2.90
CA GLU A 78 1.65 23.72 2.36
C GLU A 78 2.58 23.28 3.48
N GLY A 79 2.91 21.99 3.50
CA GLY A 79 4.05 21.45 4.22
C GLY A 79 4.92 20.65 3.26
N GLU A 80 5.78 19.79 3.79
CA GLU A 80 6.69 19.00 2.95
C GLU A 80 7.03 17.65 3.56
N ILE A 81 7.44 16.72 2.69
CA ILE A 81 8.14 15.50 3.10
C ILE A 81 9.61 15.71 2.78
N ALA A 82 10.41 16.04 3.80
CA ALA A 82 11.86 16.15 3.67
C ALA A 82 12.52 14.76 3.66
N PHE A 83 13.54 14.58 2.83
CA PHE A 83 14.32 13.34 2.75
C PHE A 83 15.73 13.62 2.23
N LYS A 84 16.63 12.65 2.38
CA LYS A 84 18.00 12.73 1.88
C LYS A 84 18.16 11.84 0.65
N TYR A 85 18.86 12.34 -0.37
CA TYR A 85 19.23 11.56 -1.53
C TYR A 85 20.63 11.96 -1.99
N ASN A 86 21.56 11.00 -2.09
CA ASN A 86 22.97 11.27 -2.45
C ASN A 86 23.63 12.41 -1.65
N ASN A 87 23.37 12.47 -0.34
CA ASN A 87 23.82 13.55 0.58
C ASN A 87 23.22 14.94 0.34
N GLU A 88 22.23 15.07 -0.54
CA GLU A 88 21.44 16.29 -0.73
C GLU A 88 20.14 16.20 0.07
N ASN A 89 19.72 17.33 0.64
CA ASN A 89 18.40 17.44 1.26
C ASN A 89 17.39 17.85 0.18
N LEU A 90 16.42 16.98 -0.08
CA LEU A 90 15.33 17.20 -1.01
C LEU A 90 14.00 17.22 -0.24
N SER A 91 12.97 17.77 -0.86
CA SER A 91 11.62 17.69 -0.29
C SER A 91 10.54 17.54 -1.37
N VAL A 92 9.42 16.94 -0.95
CA VAL A 92 8.19 16.85 -1.75
C VAL A 92 7.16 17.82 -1.16
N PRO A 93 6.70 18.85 -1.88
CA PRO A 93 5.64 19.73 -1.43
C PRO A 93 4.32 18.96 -1.21
N VAL A 94 3.66 19.23 -0.09
CA VAL A 94 2.37 18.63 0.27
C VAL A 94 1.34 19.71 0.56
N TYR A 95 0.30 19.75 -0.26
CA TYR A 95 -0.86 20.61 -0.08
C TYR A 95 -1.95 19.90 0.72
N PHE A 96 -2.16 20.36 1.94
CA PHE A 96 -3.24 19.96 2.81
C PHE A 96 -4.48 20.79 2.49
N LEU A 97 -5.52 20.13 1.98
CA LEU A 97 -6.82 20.73 1.70
C LEU A 97 -7.65 20.67 2.98
N ASP A 98 -7.75 21.82 3.66
CA ASP A 98 -8.34 21.94 4.99
C ASP A 98 -9.78 22.45 4.89
N ASN A 99 -10.69 21.71 5.52
CA ASN A 99 -12.06 22.11 5.79
C ASN A 99 -12.44 21.52 7.15
N TYR A 100 -12.70 22.39 8.11
CA TYR A 100 -12.94 22.01 9.50
C TYR A 100 -14.18 21.09 9.64
N HIS A 101 -15.24 21.32 8.87
CA HIS A 101 -16.47 20.53 8.95
C HIS A 101 -16.30 19.09 8.43
N LEU A 102 -15.44 18.89 7.43
CA LEU A 102 -15.24 17.61 6.76
C LEU A 102 -14.10 16.77 7.34
N TYR A 103 -13.03 17.41 7.84
CA TYR A 103 -11.78 16.72 8.17
C TYR A 103 -11.30 16.86 9.62
N ASP A 104 -11.87 17.76 10.43
CA ASP A 104 -11.55 17.82 11.86
C ASP A 104 -12.29 16.73 12.66
N ARG A 105 -11.87 15.48 12.44
CA ARG A 105 -12.44 14.27 13.06
C ARG A 105 -11.33 13.30 13.43
N GLU A 106 -11.61 12.42 14.38
CA GLU A 106 -10.62 11.46 14.90
C GLU A 106 -10.14 10.45 13.85
N GLY A 107 -11.04 10.02 12.96
CA GLY A 107 -10.78 8.98 11.96
C GLY A 107 -10.64 9.52 10.53
N ILE A 108 -10.09 8.67 9.65
CA ILE A 108 -9.95 8.97 8.22
C ILE A 108 -11.20 8.56 7.42
N TYR A 109 -11.80 7.42 7.74
CA TYR A 109 -12.86 6.76 6.94
C TYR A 109 -14.07 6.39 7.79
N CYS A 110 -15.10 5.85 7.11
CA CYS A 110 -16.30 5.26 7.71
C CYS A 110 -17.25 6.28 8.32
N TYR A 111 -17.28 7.50 7.77
CA TYR A 111 -18.28 8.49 8.12
C TYR A 111 -19.45 8.43 7.14
N TYR A 112 -20.64 8.79 7.63
CA TYR A 112 -21.88 8.76 6.84
C TYR A 112 -21.83 9.69 5.60
N ASP A 113 -20.97 10.70 5.64
CA ASP A 113 -20.77 11.73 4.62
C ASP A 113 -19.45 11.55 3.84
N ASP A 114 -18.87 10.34 3.82
CA ASP A 114 -17.63 10.07 3.05
C ASP A 114 -17.75 10.46 1.57
N ALA A 115 -18.93 10.33 0.97
CA ALA A 115 -19.20 10.82 -0.38
C ALA A 115 -18.91 12.33 -0.52
N GLU A 116 -19.40 13.13 0.43
CA GLU A 116 -19.23 14.59 0.46
C GLU A 116 -17.77 14.96 0.76
N ARG A 117 -17.17 14.29 1.75
CA ARG A 117 -15.76 14.50 2.14
C ARG A 117 -14.80 14.28 0.98
N PHE A 118 -15.00 13.23 0.19
CA PHE A 118 -14.11 12.92 -0.93
C PHE A 118 -14.53 13.60 -2.23
N ALA A 119 -15.79 13.99 -2.40
CA ALA A 119 -16.18 14.92 -3.46
C ALA A 119 -15.52 16.30 -3.27
N PHE A 120 -15.46 16.80 -2.03
CA PHE A 120 -14.72 18.01 -1.69
C PHE A 120 -13.24 17.88 -2.06
N LEU A 121 -12.56 16.81 -1.65
CA LEU A 121 -11.16 16.54 -2.02
C LEU A 121 -10.97 16.62 -3.54
N CYS A 122 -11.81 15.93 -4.31
CA CYS A 122 -11.70 15.88 -5.76
C CYS A 122 -11.82 17.27 -6.41
N LYS A 123 -12.79 18.08 -5.96
CA LYS A 123 -13.02 19.43 -6.51
C LYS A 123 -11.95 20.41 -6.04
N ALA A 124 -11.66 20.41 -4.74
CA ALA A 124 -10.64 21.26 -4.13
C ALA A 124 -9.26 21.02 -4.74
N ALA A 125 -8.89 19.77 -5.03
CA ALA A 125 -7.60 19.44 -5.65
C ALA A 125 -7.48 20.03 -7.07
N LEU A 126 -8.57 20.01 -7.85
CA LEU A 126 -8.59 20.63 -9.18
C LEU A 126 -8.61 22.16 -9.07
N ASP A 127 -9.54 22.74 -8.31
CA ASP A 127 -9.71 24.18 -8.15
C ASP A 127 -8.47 24.89 -7.54
N MET A 128 -7.65 24.16 -6.77
CA MET A 128 -6.39 24.66 -6.21
C MET A 128 -5.35 24.96 -7.31
N LEU A 129 -5.28 24.17 -8.38
CA LEU A 129 -4.15 24.16 -9.31
C LEU A 129 -3.85 25.53 -9.94
N PRO A 130 -4.83 26.30 -10.44
CA PRO A 130 -4.60 27.63 -10.99
C PRO A 130 -4.24 28.66 -9.91
N LYS A 131 -4.69 28.45 -8.66
CA LYS A 131 -4.43 29.35 -7.53
C LYS A 131 -2.97 29.29 -7.04
N ILE A 132 -2.35 28.12 -7.20
CA ILE A 132 -0.94 27.90 -6.88
C ILE A 132 -0.04 27.91 -8.12
N GLU A 133 -0.60 28.30 -9.28
CA GLU A 133 0.09 28.36 -10.58
C GLU A 133 0.81 27.05 -10.97
N PHE A 134 0.25 25.90 -10.55
CA PHE A 134 0.79 24.59 -10.85
C PHE A 134 -0.08 23.90 -11.90
N GLN A 135 0.38 23.91 -13.14
CA GLN A 135 -0.24 23.17 -14.24
C GLN A 135 0.45 21.79 -14.38
N PRO A 136 -0.16 20.70 -13.87
CA PRO A 136 0.44 19.37 -13.97
C PRO A 136 0.30 18.80 -15.38
N ASP A 137 1.33 18.07 -15.83
CA ASP A 137 1.24 17.21 -16.99
C ASP A 137 0.36 15.99 -16.67
N ILE A 138 0.47 15.49 -15.43
CA ILE A 138 -0.23 14.29 -14.95
C ILE A 138 -0.84 14.55 -13.56
N ILE A 139 -2.10 14.17 -13.40
CA ILE A 139 -2.73 13.97 -12.10
C ILE A 139 -2.79 12.46 -11.82
N HIS A 140 -2.12 12.03 -10.75
CA HIS A 140 -2.07 10.65 -10.29
C HIS A 140 -3.05 10.45 -9.13
N CYS A 141 -4.20 9.88 -9.47
CA CYS A 141 -5.28 9.54 -8.57
C CYS A 141 -5.05 8.17 -7.93
N ASN A 142 -5.13 8.08 -6.60
CA ASN A 142 -4.97 6.85 -5.86
C ASN A 142 -6.29 6.42 -5.19
N ASP A 143 -6.73 5.19 -5.50
CA ASP A 143 -7.93 4.53 -4.98
C ASP A 143 -9.26 5.29 -5.20
N TRP A 144 -10.37 4.64 -4.81
CA TRP A 144 -11.73 5.11 -5.06
C TRP A 144 -11.96 6.57 -4.67
N HIS A 145 -11.39 7.04 -3.55
CA HIS A 145 -11.57 8.42 -3.06
C HIS A 145 -11.28 9.51 -4.09
N THR A 146 -10.38 9.21 -5.05
CA THR A 146 -9.90 10.16 -6.05
C THR A 146 -10.35 9.81 -7.47
N GLY A 147 -11.06 8.69 -7.66
CA GLY A 147 -11.60 8.28 -8.96
C GLY A 147 -12.45 9.36 -9.64
N PRO A 148 -13.31 10.12 -8.92
CA PRO A 148 -14.08 11.21 -9.51
C PRO A 148 -13.24 12.34 -10.11
N ILE A 149 -11.96 12.52 -9.74
CA ILE A 149 -11.08 13.51 -10.39
C ILE A 149 -10.95 13.19 -11.89
N CYS A 150 -10.81 11.92 -12.25
CA CYS A 150 -10.71 11.50 -13.65
C CYS A 150 -11.98 11.86 -14.43
N MET A 151 -13.16 11.65 -13.83
CA MET A 151 -14.44 12.05 -14.40
C MET A 151 -14.53 13.56 -14.56
N LEU A 152 -14.30 14.32 -13.48
CA LEU A 152 -14.37 15.78 -13.49
C LEU A 152 -13.41 16.37 -14.53
N LEU A 153 -12.19 15.84 -14.64
CA LEU A 153 -11.22 16.30 -15.60
C LEU A 153 -11.77 16.25 -17.03
N ASN A 154 -12.42 15.15 -17.40
CA ASN A 154 -12.97 14.94 -18.75
C ASN A 154 -14.32 15.65 -18.97
N GLU A 155 -15.24 15.60 -18.01
CA GLU A 155 -16.60 16.13 -18.16
C GLU A 155 -16.67 17.65 -17.92
N LYS A 156 -15.71 18.24 -17.19
CA LYS A 156 -15.77 19.66 -16.80
C LYS A 156 -14.50 20.46 -17.01
N TYR A 157 -13.31 19.93 -16.71
CA TYR A 157 -12.12 20.80 -16.61
C TYR A 157 -11.33 20.92 -17.93
N LYS A 158 -11.27 19.88 -18.76
CA LYS A 158 -10.52 19.89 -20.04
C LYS A 158 -11.01 20.93 -21.06
N GLN A 159 -12.21 21.49 -20.89
CA GLN A 159 -12.67 22.62 -21.70
C GLN A 159 -11.86 23.91 -21.44
N TYR A 160 -11.31 24.08 -20.23
CA TYR A 160 -10.47 25.23 -19.89
C TYR A 160 -9.04 25.02 -20.41
N PRO A 161 -8.40 26.05 -21.00
CA PRO A 161 -7.04 25.95 -21.53
C PRO A 161 -6.01 25.42 -20.53
N PHE A 162 -6.18 25.73 -19.23
CA PHE A 162 -5.29 25.29 -18.15
C PHE A 162 -5.20 23.76 -18.03
N TYR A 163 -6.30 23.03 -18.21
CA TYR A 163 -6.35 21.56 -18.01
C TYR A 163 -6.36 20.77 -19.30
N ARG A 164 -6.47 21.44 -20.46
CA ARG A 164 -6.69 20.79 -21.76
C ARG A 164 -5.73 19.65 -22.05
N ASN A 165 -4.46 19.80 -21.66
CA ASN A 165 -3.40 18.84 -21.92
C ASN A 165 -3.07 17.95 -20.72
N THR A 166 -3.66 18.21 -19.55
CA THR A 166 -3.43 17.41 -18.33
C THR A 166 -3.97 16.00 -18.53
N LYS A 167 -3.14 15.02 -18.22
CA LYS A 167 -3.46 13.59 -18.26
C LYS A 167 -3.78 13.06 -16.87
N SER A 168 -4.50 11.96 -16.82
CA SER A 168 -4.89 11.29 -15.59
C SER A 168 -4.41 9.84 -15.56
N ILE A 169 -3.81 9.44 -14.45
CA ILE A 169 -3.51 8.05 -14.15
C ILE A 169 -4.24 7.66 -12.87
N PHE A 170 -4.84 6.48 -12.86
CA PHE A 170 -5.60 5.98 -11.72
C PHE A 170 -4.99 4.67 -11.21
N THR A 171 -4.46 4.68 -9.98
CA THR A 171 -3.92 3.49 -9.31
C THR A 171 -4.98 2.83 -8.43
N ILE A 172 -5.21 1.54 -8.67
CA ILE A 172 -5.96 0.64 -7.80
C ILE A 172 -4.99 0.03 -6.78
N HIS A 173 -5.09 0.38 -5.51
CA HIS A 173 -4.34 -0.27 -4.42
C HIS A 173 -5.13 -1.40 -3.77
N ASN A 174 -6.45 -1.26 -3.68
CA ASN A 174 -7.36 -2.34 -3.27
C ASN A 174 -8.72 -2.22 -3.98
N LEU A 175 -9.05 -3.21 -4.82
CA LEU A 175 -10.31 -3.21 -5.58
C LEU A 175 -11.55 -3.49 -4.73
N GLU A 176 -11.38 -4.07 -3.54
CA GLU A 176 -12.47 -4.38 -2.60
C GLU A 176 -13.21 -3.13 -2.14
N TYR A 177 -12.49 -2.00 -1.98
CA TYR A 177 -13.08 -0.73 -1.56
C TYR A 177 -13.38 0.16 -2.77
N GLN A 178 -14.66 0.29 -3.13
CA GLN A 178 -15.05 0.94 -4.39
C GLN A 178 -15.75 2.30 -4.24
N GLY A 179 -16.24 2.64 -3.04
CA GLY A 179 -17.02 3.87 -2.82
C GLY A 179 -18.37 3.83 -3.56
N HIS A 180 -19.29 2.99 -3.08
CA HIS A 180 -20.65 2.88 -3.61
C HIS A 180 -21.60 3.87 -2.93
N PHE A 181 -22.16 4.79 -3.70
CA PHE A 181 -23.03 5.83 -3.17
C PHE A 181 -24.35 5.96 -3.95
N PRO A 182 -25.40 6.54 -3.37
CA PRO A 182 -26.63 6.86 -4.08
C PRO A 182 -26.42 7.79 -5.29
N LYS A 183 -27.35 7.82 -6.24
CA LYS A 183 -27.27 8.62 -7.48
C LYS A 183 -27.11 10.12 -7.19
N GLU A 184 -27.66 10.59 -6.07
CA GLU A 184 -27.69 11.98 -5.61
C GLU A 184 -26.30 12.60 -5.46
N VAL A 185 -25.24 11.79 -5.34
CA VAL A 185 -23.86 12.29 -5.30
C VAL A 185 -23.43 13.02 -6.57
N LEU A 186 -24.14 12.86 -7.69
CA LEU A 186 -23.94 13.67 -8.90
C LEU A 186 -24.00 15.17 -8.58
N TRP A 187 -24.88 15.58 -7.66
CA TRP A 187 -25.05 16.97 -7.24
C TRP A 187 -23.84 17.52 -6.47
N LEU A 188 -23.02 16.65 -5.84
CA LEU A 188 -21.77 17.08 -5.22
C LEU A 188 -20.74 17.50 -6.27
N PHE A 189 -20.76 16.84 -7.44
CA PHE A 189 -19.82 17.04 -8.53
C PHE A 189 -20.26 18.09 -9.55
N ASP A 190 -21.49 18.61 -9.43
CA ASP A 190 -22.11 19.52 -10.40
C ASP A 190 -22.05 18.95 -11.84
N VAL A 191 -22.39 17.67 -11.99
CA VAL A 191 -22.49 16.94 -13.27
C VAL A 191 -23.94 16.49 -13.50
N GLY A 192 -24.36 16.40 -14.76
CA GLY A 192 -25.73 16.01 -15.10
C GLY A 192 -25.95 14.50 -15.13
N GLU A 193 -27.18 14.08 -15.40
CA GLU A 193 -27.55 12.65 -15.41
C GLU A 193 -26.92 11.87 -16.57
N GLU A 194 -26.41 12.55 -17.60
CA GLU A 194 -25.70 11.96 -18.74
C GLU A 194 -24.42 11.22 -18.35
N VAL A 195 -23.88 11.45 -17.14
CA VAL A 195 -22.76 10.66 -16.63
C VAL A 195 -23.20 9.37 -15.93
N PHE A 196 -24.47 9.24 -15.57
CA PHE A 196 -25.02 8.13 -14.81
C PHE A 196 -25.60 7.04 -15.71
N THR A 197 -24.73 6.39 -16.47
CA THR A 197 -25.08 5.24 -17.31
C THR A 197 -24.17 4.04 -17.02
N PRO A 198 -24.59 2.81 -17.36
CA PRO A 198 -23.76 1.61 -17.18
C PRO A 198 -22.40 1.67 -17.89
N GLU A 199 -22.28 2.44 -18.98
CA GLU A 199 -21.03 2.67 -19.69
C GLU A 199 -20.09 3.65 -18.97
N LYS A 200 -20.64 4.41 -18.02
CA LYS A 200 -19.97 5.47 -17.26
C LYS A 200 -19.92 5.12 -15.76
N VAL A 201 -20.45 5.96 -14.86
CA VAL A 201 -20.24 5.82 -13.40
C VAL A 201 -21.29 4.97 -12.67
N GLU A 202 -22.42 4.68 -13.30
CA GLU A 202 -23.50 3.89 -12.69
C GLU A 202 -23.04 2.44 -12.51
N PHE A 203 -23.39 1.84 -11.39
CA PHE A 203 -23.04 0.47 -11.04
C PHE A 203 -24.13 -0.13 -10.13
N TYR A 204 -25.01 -0.95 -10.72
CA TYR A 204 -26.14 -1.60 -10.04
C TYR A 204 -27.05 -0.61 -9.29
N GLY A 205 -27.44 0.48 -9.95
CA GLY A 205 -28.30 1.54 -9.44
C GLY A 205 -27.58 2.55 -8.55
N ARG A 206 -26.26 2.45 -8.36
CA ARG A 206 -25.46 3.31 -7.49
C ARG A 206 -24.37 4.02 -8.29
N PHE A 207 -23.88 5.14 -7.79
CA PHE A 207 -22.66 5.78 -8.28
C PHE A 207 -21.45 5.04 -7.68
N ASN A 208 -20.48 4.68 -8.50
CA ASN A 208 -19.26 4.00 -8.05
C ASN A 208 -18.01 4.86 -8.31
N PHE A 209 -17.38 5.33 -7.23
CA PHE A 209 -16.21 6.21 -7.29
C PHE A 209 -14.99 5.52 -7.94
N MET A 210 -14.72 4.26 -7.60
CA MET A 210 -13.69 3.45 -8.26
C MET A 210 -13.96 3.34 -9.76
N LYS A 211 -15.20 3.02 -10.14
CA LYS A 211 -15.60 2.93 -11.56
C LYS A 211 -15.40 4.26 -12.30
N ALA A 212 -15.66 5.40 -11.67
CA ALA A 212 -15.38 6.71 -12.26
C ALA A 212 -13.88 6.85 -12.60
N GLY A 213 -12.98 6.40 -11.72
CA GLY A 213 -11.55 6.32 -12.02
C GLY A 213 -11.26 5.39 -13.20
N LEU A 214 -11.79 4.16 -13.14
CA LEU A 214 -11.56 3.13 -14.16
C LEU A 214 -12.10 3.49 -15.55
N VAL A 215 -13.18 4.25 -15.65
CA VAL A 215 -13.78 4.60 -16.94
C VAL A 215 -13.09 5.83 -17.55
N TYR A 216 -12.76 6.83 -16.74
CA TYR A 216 -12.32 8.14 -17.26
C TYR A 216 -10.82 8.37 -17.26
N ALA A 217 -10.04 7.60 -16.50
CA ALA A 217 -8.58 7.78 -16.47
C ALA A 217 -7.99 7.51 -17.86
N ASP A 218 -6.95 8.26 -18.25
CA ASP A 218 -6.24 8.00 -19.51
C ASP A 218 -5.49 6.65 -19.43
N ILE A 219 -4.89 6.35 -18.27
CA ILE A 219 -4.25 5.07 -17.95
C ILE A 219 -4.66 4.58 -16.56
N ILE A 220 -4.73 3.27 -16.40
CA ILE A 220 -4.99 2.60 -15.12
C ILE A 220 -3.76 1.79 -14.75
N ASN A 221 -3.36 1.82 -13.49
CA ASN A 221 -2.41 0.82 -12.99
C ASN A 221 -2.88 0.21 -11.68
N THR A 222 -2.26 -0.91 -11.33
CA THR A 222 -2.36 -1.52 -10.02
C THR A 222 -0.98 -1.99 -9.57
N VAL A 223 -0.91 -2.49 -8.34
CA VAL A 223 0.34 -2.63 -7.60
C VAL A 223 1.08 -3.97 -7.82
N SER A 224 0.73 -4.72 -8.88
CA SER A 224 1.52 -5.84 -9.46
C SER A 224 0.97 -6.29 -10.82
N GLU A 225 1.77 -6.94 -11.66
CA GLU A 225 1.32 -7.42 -13.00
C GLU A 225 0.39 -8.64 -12.89
N THR A 226 0.58 -9.46 -11.88
CA THR A 226 -0.22 -10.64 -11.55
C THR A 226 -1.57 -10.21 -11.04
N TYR A 227 -1.63 -9.23 -10.13
CA TYR A 227 -2.91 -8.70 -9.68
C TYR A 227 -3.68 -8.02 -10.82
N ALA A 228 -3.00 -7.29 -11.71
CA ALA A 228 -3.62 -6.73 -12.93
C ALA A 228 -4.29 -7.79 -13.82
N LYS A 229 -3.79 -9.04 -13.80
CA LYS A 229 -4.41 -10.17 -14.49
C LYS A 229 -5.55 -10.78 -13.65
N GLU A 230 -5.34 -10.95 -12.35
CA GLU A 230 -6.30 -11.54 -11.41
C GLU A 230 -7.61 -10.73 -11.36
N ILE A 231 -7.55 -9.39 -11.25
CA ILE A 231 -8.72 -8.51 -11.15
C ILE A 231 -9.60 -8.48 -12.42
N LYS A 232 -9.15 -9.12 -13.50
CA LYS A 232 -9.96 -9.33 -14.71
C LYS A 232 -10.75 -10.63 -14.67
N THR A 233 -10.73 -11.35 -13.56
CA THR A 233 -11.49 -12.57 -13.36
C THR A 233 -12.62 -12.34 -12.35
N PRO A 234 -13.75 -13.06 -12.44
CA PRO A 234 -14.84 -12.91 -11.48
C PRO A 234 -14.43 -13.15 -10.02
N GLN A 235 -13.38 -13.95 -9.80
CA GLN A 235 -12.90 -14.30 -8.46
C GLN A 235 -12.26 -13.12 -7.71
N TYR A 236 -11.65 -12.17 -8.43
CA TYR A 236 -10.90 -11.05 -7.84
C TYR A 236 -11.34 -9.68 -8.37
N GLY A 237 -12.23 -9.65 -9.36
CA GLY A 237 -12.63 -8.43 -10.05
C GLY A 237 -13.68 -7.62 -9.33
N GLU A 238 -14.26 -8.14 -8.23
CA GLU A 238 -15.24 -7.43 -7.40
C GLU A 238 -16.38 -6.82 -8.25
N MET A 239 -16.87 -7.58 -9.24
CA MET A 239 -17.89 -7.20 -10.22
C MET A 239 -17.47 -6.08 -11.19
N LEU A 240 -16.21 -5.63 -11.15
CA LEU A 240 -15.61 -4.66 -12.07
C LEU A 240 -14.75 -5.33 -13.15
N GLU A 241 -14.65 -6.67 -13.18
CA GLU A 241 -13.84 -7.40 -14.15
C GLU A 241 -14.21 -7.06 -15.60
N GLY A 242 -15.50 -6.85 -15.89
CA GLY A 242 -15.96 -6.45 -17.23
C GLY A 242 -15.41 -5.09 -17.67
N VAL A 243 -15.37 -4.11 -16.75
CA VAL A 243 -14.79 -2.78 -16.98
C VAL A 243 -13.28 -2.90 -17.21
N LEU A 244 -12.59 -3.67 -16.36
CA LEU A 244 -11.15 -3.88 -16.43
C LEU A 244 -10.73 -4.65 -17.68
N ILE A 245 -11.52 -5.64 -18.12
CA ILE A 245 -11.32 -6.34 -19.39
C ILE A 245 -11.40 -5.34 -20.55
N LYS A 246 -12.45 -4.50 -20.60
CA LYS A 246 -12.61 -3.48 -21.64
C LYS A 246 -11.45 -2.48 -21.66
N ARG A 247 -10.88 -2.15 -20.49
CA ARG A 247 -9.73 -1.28 -20.31
C ARG A 247 -8.37 -2.01 -20.33
N SER A 248 -8.29 -3.27 -20.74
CA SER A 248 -7.07 -4.08 -20.65
C SER A 248 -5.83 -3.47 -21.32
N LYS A 249 -6.01 -2.71 -22.40
CA LYS A 249 -4.89 -2.04 -23.12
C LYS A 249 -4.27 -0.89 -22.32
N ASP A 250 -5.04 -0.36 -21.38
CA ASP A 250 -4.67 0.79 -20.54
C ASP A 250 -4.37 0.36 -19.10
N LEU A 251 -4.45 -0.93 -18.78
CA LEU A 251 -4.24 -1.48 -17.44
C LEU A 251 -2.82 -2.05 -17.29
N TYR A 252 -2.04 -1.48 -16.39
CA TYR A 252 -0.66 -1.86 -16.10
C TYR A 252 -0.50 -2.36 -14.66
N GLY A 253 0.51 -3.20 -14.42
CA GLY A 253 0.90 -3.62 -13.08
C GLY A 253 2.30 -3.15 -12.74
N ILE A 254 2.49 -2.51 -11.59
CA ILE A 254 3.79 -2.06 -11.13
C ILE A 254 3.93 -2.41 -9.65
N VAL A 255 4.83 -3.35 -9.34
CA VAL A 255 5.14 -3.77 -7.97
C VAL A 255 5.65 -2.58 -7.15
N ASN A 256 5.15 -2.44 -5.93
CA ASN A 256 5.60 -1.40 -5.01
C ASN A 256 7.07 -1.58 -4.61
N GLY A 257 7.72 -0.48 -4.27
CA GLY A 257 8.97 -0.49 -3.53
C GLY A 257 8.76 -0.34 -2.03
N ILE A 258 9.86 -0.35 -1.28
CA ILE A 258 9.92 0.07 0.12
C ILE A 258 10.94 1.20 0.29
N ASP A 259 10.73 2.05 1.29
CA ASP A 259 11.61 3.16 1.62
C ASP A 259 12.84 2.61 2.37
N TYR A 260 14.01 2.60 1.72
CA TYR A 260 15.21 2.00 2.30
C TYR A 260 15.80 2.82 3.44
N ASP A 261 15.49 4.11 3.55
CA ASP A 261 15.92 4.94 4.68
C ASP A 261 15.11 4.60 5.93
N VAL A 262 13.82 4.32 5.75
CA VAL A 262 12.93 3.90 6.84
C VAL A 262 13.15 2.44 7.21
N PHE A 263 13.39 1.57 6.24
CA PHE A 263 13.49 0.11 6.40
C PHE A 263 14.93 -0.37 6.22
N ASN A 264 15.82 0.07 7.12
CA ASN A 264 17.25 -0.23 7.07
C ASN A 264 17.75 -1.00 8.31
N PRO A 265 17.97 -2.33 8.28
CA PRO A 265 18.44 -3.05 9.47
C PRO A 265 19.80 -2.55 9.99
N SER A 266 20.63 -1.88 9.16
CA SER A 266 21.94 -1.37 9.60
C SER A 266 21.84 -0.08 10.43
N GLU A 267 20.70 0.63 10.37
CA GLU A 267 20.53 1.94 11.01
C GLU A 267 19.19 2.08 11.74
N ASP A 268 18.32 1.07 11.70
CA ASP A 268 16.99 1.12 12.31
C ASP A 268 17.09 1.24 13.84
N PRO A 269 16.67 2.36 14.44
CA PRO A 269 16.75 2.56 15.88
C PRO A 269 15.70 1.75 16.66
N ARG A 270 14.76 1.10 15.98
CA ARG A 270 13.65 0.35 16.60
C ARG A 270 14.04 -1.10 16.94
N ILE A 271 15.18 -1.57 16.46
CA ILE A 271 15.68 -2.94 16.66
C ILE A 271 16.83 -2.93 17.66
N VAL A 272 17.04 -4.05 18.36
CA VAL A 272 18.00 -4.12 19.48
C VAL A 272 19.44 -4.11 18.99
N LYS A 273 19.72 -4.80 17.89
CA LYS A 273 21.04 -4.87 17.30
C LYS A 273 20.95 -4.59 15.82
N ASN A 274 21.66 -3.58 15.34
CA ASN A 274 21.78 -3.30 13.91
C ASN A 274 22.67 -4.33 13.22
N TYR A 275 22.32 -4.63 11.98
CA TYR A 275 23.03 -5.62 11.15
C TYR A 275 22.80 -5.35 9.67
N ASP A 276 23.63 -5.97 8.85
CA ASP A 276 23.56 -5.91 7.39
C ASP A 276 23.78 -7.31 6.78
N VAL A 277 23.90 -7.37 5.45
CA VAL A 277 24.14 -8.61 4.70
C VAL A 277 25.44 -9.33 5.09
N ASN A 278 26.42 -8.59 5.64
CA ASN A 278 27.72 -9.11 6.04
C ASN A 278 27.75 -9.56 7.50
N SER A 279 26.76 -9.17 8.29
CA SER A 279 26.69 -9.38 9.75
C SER A 279 25.37 -10.05 10.21
N ILE A 280 24.81 -10.92 9.36
CA ILE A 280 23.50 -11.56 9.58
C ILE A 280 23.39 -12.35 10.89
N GLU A 281 24.52 -12.79 11.47
CA GLU A 281 24.57 -13.47 12.77
C GLU A 281 24.08 -12.58 13.93
N LEU A 282 24.22 -11.26 13.81
CA LEU A 282 23.72 -10.29 14.80
C LEU A 282 22.19 -10.27 14.88
N LYS A 283 21.50 -10.76 13.83
CA LYS A 283 20.04 -10.94 13.83
C LYS A 283 19.56 -11.79 15.02
N LYS A 284 20.40 -12.70 15.52
CA LYS A 284 20.08 -13.56 16.68
C LYS A 284 19.80 -12.77 17.95
N GLU A 285 20.45 -11.63 18.16
CA GLU A 285 20.19 -10.76 19.32
C GLU A 285 18.76 -10.18 19.26
N ASN A 286 18.31 -9.78 18.07
CA ASN A 286 16.94 -9.32 17.85
C ASN A 286 15.91 -10.43 18.09
N LYS A 287 16.23 -11.67 17.71
CA LYS A 287 15.38 -12.84 17.96
C LYS A 287 15.15 -13.07 19.45
N TYR A 288 16.22 -13.06 20.25
CA TYR A 288 16.13 -13.24 21.70
C TYR A 288 15.38 -12.10 22.39
N ALA A 289 15.59 -10.87 21.91
CA ALA A 289 14.83 -9.72 22.40
C ALA A 289 13.34 -9.84 22.09
N LEU A 290 12.97 -10.22 20.86
CA LEU A 290 11.59 -10.43 20.45
C LEU A 290 10.93 -11.53 21.28
N GLN A 291 11.61 -12.65 21.51
CA GLN A 291 11.10 -13.73 22.36
C GLN A 291 10.76 -13.22 23.76
N LYS A 292 11.68 -12.47 24.38
CA LYS A 292 11.47 -11.88 25.71
C LYS A 292 10.30 -10.89 25.71
N GLU A 293 10.23 -10.00 24.74
CA GLU A 293 9.17 -9.01 24.61
C GLU A 293 7.79 -9.64 24.45
N MET A 294 7.70 -10.74 23.69
CA MET A 294 6.46 -11.48 23.46
C MET A 294 6.13 -12.50 24.58
N GLY A 295 6.88 -12.50 25.69
CA GLY A 295 6.65 -13.41 26.83
C GLY A 295 7.01 -14.87 26.55
N LEU A 296 7.82 -15.12 25.53
CA LEU A 296 8.22 -16.46 25.10
C LEU A 296 9.56 -16.89 25.74
N PRO A 297 9.80 -18.20 25.93
CA PRO A 297 11.10 -18.70 26.35
C PRO A 297 12.20 -18.31 25.37
N VAL A 298 13.30 -17.74 25.87
CA VAL A 298 14.46 -17.41 25.03
C VAL A 298 15.18 -18.70 24.63
N LYS A 299 15.09 -19.08 23.36
CA LYS A 299 15.63 -20.34 22.81
C LYS A 299 16.05 -20.20 21.36
N ASP A 300 16.96 -21.04 20.91
CA ASP A 300 17.39 -21.09 19.51
C ASP A 300 16.51 -22.02 18.65
N VAL A 301 15.22 -21.67 18.57
CA VAL A 301 14.20 -22.37 17.75
C VAL A 301 13.69 -21.44 16.65
N PRO A 302 13.17 -21.95 15.52
CA PRO A 302 12.59 -21.10 14.49
C PRO A 302 11.45 -20.23 15.03
N VAL A 303 11.49 -18.94 14.73
CA VAL A 303 10.42 -17.97 15.03
C VAL A 303 9.70 -17.59 13.74
N ILE A 304 8.40 -17.88 13.68
CA ILE A 304 7.50 -17.48 12.59
C ILE A 304 6.81 -16.18 13.00
N GLY A 305 7.04 -15.10 12.28
CA GLY A 305 6.37 -13.81 12.46
C GLY A 305 5.16 -13.67 11.53
N LEU A 306 4.12 -13.02 12.01
CA LEU A 306 2.98 -12.57 11.22
C LEU A 306 2.58 -11.15 11.66
N ILE A 307 2.52 -10.24 10.70
CA ILE A 307 2.01 -8.88 10.90
C ILE A 307 0.88 -8.67 9.91
N SER A 308 -0.34 -8.46 10.39
CA SER A 308 -1.50 -8.37 9.50
C SER A 308 -2.67 -7.60 10.10
N ARG A 309 -3.50 -7.00 9.23
CA ARG A 309 -4.91 -6.76 9.58
C ARG A 309 -5.58 -8.12 9.84
N LEU A 310 -6.41 -8.20 10.87
CA LEU A 310 -7.09 -9.45 11.21
C LEU A 310 -8.40 -9.53 10.45
N SER A 311 -8.35 -10.05 9.22
CA SER A 311 -9.51 -10.18 8.35
C SER A 311 -9.46 -11.47 7.53
N SER A 312 -10.60 -11.85 6.97
CA SER A 312 -10.75 -13.07 6.15
C SER A 312 -9.90 -13.03 4.89
N GLN A 313 -9.64 -11.84 4.33
CA GLN A 313 -8.70 -11.62 3.23
C GLN A 313 -7.31 -12.23 3.53
N LYS A 314 -6.86 -12.18 4.79
CA LYS A 314 -5.48 -12.49 5.18
C LYS A 314 -5.26 -13.97 5.47
N GLY A 315 -6.26 -14.82 5.22
CA GLY A 315 -6.14 -16.28 5.31
C GLY A 315 -5.87 -16.79 6.72
N LEU A 316 -6.27 -16.03 7.74
CA LEU A 316 -5.99 -16.35 9.14
C LEU A 316 -6.72 -17.60 9.63
N ASN A 317 -7.85 -17.93 9.01
CA ASN A 317 -8.55 -19.19 9.24
C ASN A 317 -7.65 -20.40 8.91
N LEU A 318 -6.81 -20.33 7.86
CA LEU A 318 -5.89 -21.41 7.52
C LEU A 318 -4.92 -21.71 8.66
N ILE A 319 -4.47 -20.67 9.37
CA ILE A 319 -3.60 -20.80 10.54
C ILE A 319 -4.36 -21.42 11.70
N MET A 320 -5.55 -20.92 12.00
CA MET A 320 -6.38 -21.43 13.10
C MET A 320 -6.77 -22.89 12.90
N ASP A 321 -7.06 -23.31 11.68
CA ASP A 321 -7.48 -24.67 11.33
C ASP A 321 -6.36 -25.71 11.58
N GLU A 322 -5.10 -25.33 11.36
CA GLU A 322 -3.94 -26.25 11.44
C GLU A 322 -3.00 -25.91 12.60
N ILE A 323 -3.41 -25.03 13.51
CA ILE A 323 -2.53 -24.51 14.56
C ILE A 323 -1.94 -25.62 15.44
N ASP A 324 -2.73 -26.66 15.74
CA ASP A 324 -2.29 -27.78 16.56
C ASP A 324 -1.19 -28.59 15.86
N GLU A 325 -1.29 -28.79 14.55
CA GLU A 325 -0.27 -29.45 13.74
C GLU A 325 0.98 -28.59 13.60
N ILE A 326 0.82 -27.27 13.39
CA ILE A 326 1.94 -26.32 13.39
C ILE A 326 2.73 -26.39 14.71
N MET A 327 2.01 -26.40 15.85
CA MET A 327 2.58 -26.39 17.20
C MET A 327 3.21 -27.72 17.64
N LYS A 328 3.05 -28.82 16.89
CA LYS A 328 3.83 -30.06 17.10
C LYS A 328 5.32 -29.85 16.81
N ASN A 329 5.67 -28.93 15.92
CA ASN A 329 7.05 -28.55 15.65
C ASN A 329 7.64 -27.76 16.84
N ASP A 330 8.95 -27.87 17.09
CA ASP A 330 9.63 -27.03 18.08
C ASP A 330 9.91 -25.64 17.50
N ILE A 331 8.88 -24.79 17.52
CA ILE A 331 8.89 -23.43 16.99
C ILE A 331 8.30 -22.45 18.00
N GLN A 332 8.44 -21.18 17.67
CA GLN A 332 7.64 -20.10 18.22
C GLN A 332 6.94 -19.33 17.11
N PHE A 333 5.77 -18.78 17.42
CA PHE A 333 4.93 -18.02 16.52
C PHE A 333 4.58 -16.69 17.18
N VAL A 334 4.82 -15.59 16.46
CA VAL A 334 4.56 -14.23 16.93
C VAL A 334 3.57 -13.56 15.98
N LEU A 335 2.47 -13.06 16.54
CA LEU A 335 1.43 -12.35 15.81
C LEU A 335 1.30 -10.91 16.33
N LEU A 336 1.28 -9.96 15.39
CA LEU A 336 0.88 -8.58 15.61
C LEU A 336 -0.24 -8.22 14.64
N GLY A 337 -1.39 -7.78 15.16
CA GLY A 337 -2.49 -7.35 14.30
C GLY A 337 -3.71 -6.86 15.05
N GLN A 338 -4.65 -6.24 14.35
CA GLN A 338 -5.98 -5.90 14.87
C GLN A 338 -7.01 -6.01 13.74
N GLY A 339 -8.28 -6.22 14.08
CA GLY A 339 -9.35 -6.31 13.09
C GLY A 339 -10.61 -6.97 13.63
N ASP A 340 -11.07 -8.01 12.95
CA ASP A 340 -12.29 -8.75 13.30
C ASP A 340 -12.11 -9.46 14.66
N GLU A 341 -13.08 -9.24 15.56
CA GLU A 341 -13.13 -9.82 16.90
C GLU A 341 -13.05 -11.35 16.89
N TYR A 342 -13.57 -12.01 15.84
CA TYR A 342 -13.45 -13.45 15.66
C TYR A 342 -11.98 -13.91 15.63
N TYR A 343 -11.14 -13.24 14.85
CA TYR A 343 -9.72 -13.57 14.75
C TYR A 343 -8.96 -13.13 16.00
N GLU A 344 -9.26 -11.96 16.55
CA GLU A 344 -8.63 -11.49 17.80
C GLU A 344 -8.85 -12.48 18.94
N THR A 345 -10.10 -12.88 19.15
CA THR A 345 -10.48 -13.87 20.17
C THR A 345 -9.86 -15.24 19.87
N GLY A 346 -9.86 -15.66 18.61
CA GLY A 346 -9.27 -16.92 18.17
C GLY A 346 -7.78 -17.02 18.52
N PHE A 347 -7.00 -15.99 18.18
CA PHE A 347 -5.56 -15.98 18.47
C PHE A 347 -5.24 -15.83 19.97
N ARG A 348 -6.06 -15.11 20.75
CA ARG A 348 -5.91 -15.09 22.22
C ARG A 348 -6.11 -16.48 22.83
N LYS A 349 -7.13 -17.23 22.40
CA LYS A 349 -7.36 -18.62 22.83
C LYS A 349 -6.21 -19.55 22.44
N ILE A 350 -5.64 -19.37 21.25
CA ILE A 350 -4.45 -20.11 20.81
C ILE A 350 -3.24 -19.79 21.71
N GLN A 351 -3.04 -18.53 22.07
CA GLN A 351 -1.98 -18.11 23.00
C GLN A 351 -2.14 -18.77 24.37
N GLU A 352 -3.37 -18.80 24.92
CA GLU A 352 -3.68 -19.48 26.19
C GLU A 352 -3.39 -20.98 26.12
N LYS A 353 -3.68 -21.63 24.99
CA LYS A 353 -3.40 -23.06 24.76
C LYS A 353 -1.90 -23.35 24.61
N TYR A 354 -1.14 -22.42 24.01
CA TYR A 354 0.29 -22.58 23.70
C TYR A 354 1.17 -21.44 24.24
N PRO A 355 1.18 -21.16 25.56
CA PRO A 355 1.77 -19.94 26.12
C PRO A 355 3.30 -19.86 25.99
N LYS A 356 3.96 -21.01 25.74
CA LYS A 356 5.42 -21.08 25.53
C LYS A 356 5.83 -21.05 24.05
N LYS A 357 4.87 -21.09 23.13
CA LYS A 357 5.10 -21.12 21.68
C LYS A 357 4.40 -19.98 20.92
N MET A 358 3.33 -19.40 21.45
CA MET A 358 2.57 -18.35 20.78
C MET A 358 2.65 -17.03 21.55
N GLY A 359 3.08 -15.96 20.88
CA GLY A 359 2.99 -14.59 21.38
C GLY A 359 2.02 -13.80 20.51
N VAL A 360 1.03 -13.14 21.11
CA VAL A 360 0.02 -12.36 20.38
C VAL A 360 -0.02 -10.94 20.93
N TYR A 361 0.06 -9.97 20.03
CA TYR A 361 -0.23 -8.56 20.31
C TYR A 361 -1.41 -8.12 19.45
N ILE A 362 -2.51 -7.74 20.12
CA ILE A 362 -3.69 -7.19 19.46
C ILE A 362 -3.61 -5.66 19.49
N GLY A 363 -3.43 -5.05 18.32
CA GLY A 363 -3.34 -3.60 18.17
C GLY A 363 -2.38 -3.15 17.08
N PHE A 364 -2.28 -1.84 16.88
CA PHE A 364 -1.26 -1.22 16.03
C PHE A 364 0.01 -0.91 16.84
N ASN A 365 1.15 -1.42 16.43
CA ASN A 365 2.44 -1.15 17.07
C ASN A 365 3.58 -1.17 16.04
N ALA A 366 3.87 -0.02 15.43
CA ALA A 366 4.89 0.09 14.39
C ALA A 366 6.31 -0.31 14.87
N PRO A 367 6.78 0.08 16.07
CA PRO A 367 8.07 -0.40 16.58
C PRO A 367 8.14 -1.93 16.73
N LEU A 368 7.09 -2.57 17.26
CA LEU A 368 7.03 -4.03 17.40
C LEU A 368 7.04 -4.72 16.03
N ALA A 369 6.33 -4.18 15.03
CA ALA A 369 6.36 -4.71 13.67
C ALA A 369 7.80 -4.82 13.13
N GLN A 370 8.63 -3.80 13.37
CA GLN A 370 10.03 -3.82 12.93
C GLN A 370 10.87 -4.83 13.70
N ARG A 371 10.62 -4.98 15.00
CA ARG A 371 11.28 -6.02 15.80
C ARG A 371 10.85 -7.42 15.40
N ILE A 372 9.61 -7.62 14.94
CA ILE A 372 9.17 -8.88 14.35
C ILE A 372 9.94 -9.15 13.04
N TYR A 373 10.00 -8.19 12.11
CA TYR A 373 10.81 -8.36 10.90
C TYR A 373 12.29 -8.62 11.22
N ALA A 374 12.85 -7.97 12.24
CA ALA A 374 14.25 -8.17 12.60
C ALA A 374 14.52 -9.45 13.39
N GLY A 375 13.58 -9.93 14.20
CA GLY A 375 13.78 -11.04 15.12
C GLY A 375 13.21 -12.38 14.66
N SER A 376 12.29 -12.41 13.70
CA SER A 376 11.78 -13.67 13.13
C SER A 376 12.76 -14.30 12.14
N ASP A 377 12.67 -15.63 11.95
CA ASP A 377 13.40 -16.35 10.89
C ASP A 377 12.52 -16.51 9.64
N LEU A 378 11.23 -16.73 9.86
CA LEU A 378 10.21 -16.93 8.83
C LEU A 378 9.11 -15.88 8.96
N PHE A 379 8.54 -15.44 7.84
CA PHE A 379 7.40 -14.49 7.83
C PHE A 379 6.22 -15.08 7.07
N LEU A 380 5.10 -15.33 7.74
CA LEU A 380 3.94 -16.01 7.14
C LEU A 380 2.92 -15.01 6.58
N MET A 381 2.58 -15.15 5.30
CA MET A 381 1.52 -14.39 4.61
C MET A 381 0.60 -15.33 3.84
N PRO A 382 -0.44 -15.90 4.48
CA PRO A 382 -1.29 -16.91 3.87
C PRO A 382 -2.49 -16.29 3.11
N SER A 383 -2.30 -15.07 2.60
CA SER A 383 -3.37 -14.22 2.08
C SER A 383 -4.20 -14.91 0.98
N ARG A 384 -5.52 -14.75 1.04
CA ARG A 384 -6.46 -15.20 -0.01
C ARG A 384 -6.19 -14.49 -1.33
N PHE A 385 -6.04 -13.16 -1.24
CA PHE A 385 -5.56 -12.27 -2.29
C PHE A 385 -4.68 -11.18 -1.66
N GLU A 386 -3.69 -10.69 -2.43
CA GLU A 386 -2.75 -9.67 -1.98
C GLU A 386 -2.31 -8.81 -3.16
N PRO A 387 -2.89 -7.61 -3.37
CA PRO A 387 -2.62 -6.79 -4.56
C PRO A 387 -1.13 -6.57 -4.83
N CYS A 388 -0.39 -6.25 -3.78
CA CYS A 388 1.07 -6.21 -3.77
C CYS A 388 1.63 -7.01 -2.59
N GLY A 389 1.25 -6.62 -1.37
CA GLY A 389 1.92 -7.02 -0.15
C GLY A 389 3.19 -6.21 0.06
N LEU A 390 3.32 -5.56 1.22
CA LEU A 390 4.57 -4.90 1.61
C LEU A 390 5.34 -5.73 2.63
N GLY A 391 4.65 -6.61 3.37
CA GLY A 391 5.23 -7.37 4.47
C GLY A 391 6.36 -8.31 4.04
N GLN A 392 6.25 -8.94 2.87
CA GLN A 392 7.31 -9.77 2.32
C GLN A 392 8.52 -8.95 1.85
N LEU A 393 8.32 -7.72 1.38
CA LEU A 393 9.43 -6.84 1.00
C LEU A 393 10.20 -6.39 2.24
N PHE A 394 9.48 -6.02 3.31
CA PHE A 394 10.09 -5.75 4.61
C PHE A 394 10.78 -6.99 5.17
N SER A 395 10.15 -8.17 5.11
CA SER A 395 10.76 -9.38 5.64
C SER A 395 12.06 -9.73 4.91
N LEU A 396 12.07 -9.68 3.57
CA LEU A 396 13.27 -9.91 2.76
C LEU A 396 14.38 -8.93 3.11
N ARG A 397 14.05 -7.63 3.25
CA ARG A 397 14.99 -6.57 3.62
C ARG A 397 15.67 -6.82 4.97
N TYR A 398 14.95 -7.41 5.92
CA TYR A 398 15.46 -7.77 7.26
C TYR A 398 15.94 -9.23 7.35
N GLY A 399 16.11 -9.92 6.22
CA GLY A 399 16.62 -11.30 6.20
C GLY A 399 15.68 -12.32 6.86
N THR A 400 14.38 -12.02 6.92
CA THR A 400 13.32 -12.92 7.40
C THR A 400 12.63 -13.54 6.19
N ILE A 401 12.72 -14.86 6.09
CA ILE A 401 12.37 -15.58 4.87
C ILE A 401 10.85 -15.73 4.75
N PRO A 402 10.21 -15.19 3.71
CA PRO A 402 8.76 -15.24 3.59
C PRO A 402 8.26 -16.65 3.21
N ILE A 403 7.14 -17.04 3.83
CA ILE A 403 6.28 -18.15 3.45
C ILE A 403 4.97 -17.56 2.97
N VAL A 404 4.62 -17.72 1.70
CA VAL A 404 3.48 -17.01 1.10
C VAL A 404 2.60 -17.91 0.26
N ARG A 405 1.31 -17.55 0.18
CA ARG A 405 0.51 -17.99 -0.96
C ARG A 405 0.91 -17.17 -2.19
N ALA A 406 1.21 -17.83 -3.30
CA ALA A 406 1.52 -17.17 -4.57
C ALA A 406 0.23 -16.58 -5.19
N THR A 407 -0.06 -15.32 -4.82
CA THR A 407 -1.18 -14.51 -5.32
C THR A 407 -0.77 -13.04 -5.42
N GLY A 408 -1.34 -12.32 -6.39
CA GLY A 408 -1.04 -10.93 -6.65
C GLY A 408 0.46 -10.62 -6.59
N GLY A 409 0.85 -9.61 -5.82
CA GLY A 409 2.27 -9.24 -5.73
C GLY A 409 3.17 -10.22 -4.98
N LEU A 410 2.61 -11.12 -4.15
CA LEU A 410 3.40 -12.17 -3.49
C LEU A 410 3.99 -13.14 -4.52
N ALA A 411 3.25 -13.44 -5.59
CA ALA A 411 3.71 -14.29 -6.68
C ALA A 411 4.86 -13.67 -7.50
N GLU A 412 5.01 -12.35 -7.47
CA GLU A 412 6.04 -11.61 -8.23
C GLU A 412 7.28 -11.26 -7.42
N THR A 413 7.16 -11.34 -6.09
CA THR A 413 8.18 -10.89 -5.16
C THR A 413 8.81 -12.05 -4.37
N VAL A 414 8.11 -13.19 -4.28
CA VAL A 414 8.61 -14.39 -3.60
C VAL A 414 8.73 -15.55 -4.57
N PHE A 415 9.96 -15.99 -4.79
CA PHE A 415 10.32 -17.12 -5.63
C PHE A 415 10.70 -18.32 -4.77
N ASP A 416 10.09 -19.47 -5.05
CA ASP A 416 10.32 -20.68 -4.29
C ASP A 416 11.78 -21.15 -4.35
N VAL A 417 12.40 -21.41 -3.19
CA VAL A 417 13.80 -21.85 -3.09
C VAL A 417 14.09 -23.15 -3.82
N GLU A 418 13.14 -24.07 -3.91
CA GLU A 418 13.35 -25.36 -4.57
C GLU A 418 13.08 -25.28 -6.08
N LYS A 419 12.15 -24.41 -6.51
CA LYS A 419 11.81 -24.26 -7.94
C LYS A 419 12.76 -23.32 -8.69
N TYR A 420 13.27 -22.28 -8.02
CA TYR A 420 14.04 -21.21 -8.66
C TYR A 420 15.52 -21.19 -8.28
N GLY A 421 15.99 -22.15 -7.47
CA GLY A 421 17.40 -22.34 -7.14
C GLY A 421 18.06 -21.07 -6.61
N GLU A 422 19.05 -20.55 -7.34
CA GLU A 422 19.78 -19.34 -6.94
C GLU A 422 18.92 -18.07 -6.91
N LYS A 423 17.77 -18.05 -7.58
CA LYS A 423 16.83 -16.92 -7.57
C LYS A 423 15.75 -17.03 -6.49
N GLY A 424 15.63 -18.18 -5.83
CA GLY A 424 14.58 -18.41 -4.84
C GLY A 424 14.83 -17.64 -3.54
N ASN A 425 13.85 -16.91 -3.02
CA ASN A 425 14.00 -16.05 -1.85
C ASN A 425 12.98 -16.34 -0.73
N GLY A 426 12.14 -17.36 -0.91
CA GLY A 426 11.17 -17.79 0.09
C GLY A 426 10.51 -19.13 -0.25
N PHE A 427 9.44 -19.46 0.47
CA PHE A 427 8.67 -20.68 0.26
C PHE A 427 7.25 -20.31 -0.19
N THR A 428 6.77 -20.98 -1.23
CA THR A 428 5.47 -20.63 -1.83
C THR A 428 4.55 -21.84 -1.94
N TYR A 429 3.25 -21.57 -1.88
CA TYR A 429 2.18 -22.51 -2.25
C TYR A 429 1.10 -21.78 -3.05
N THR A 430 0.31 -22.50 -3.84
CA THR A 430 -0.67 -21.88 -4.75
C THR A 430 -2.10 -22.05 -4.28
N GLU A 431 -2.48 -23.21 -3.76
CA GLU A 431 -3.86 -23.47 -3.36
C GLU A 431 -4.20 -22.74 -2.05
N PHE A 432 -5.37 -22.11 -1.96
CA PHE A 432 -5.85 -21.51 -0.71
C PHE A 432 -6.39 -22.61 0.23
N SER A 433 -5.46 -23.36 0.81
CA SER A 433 -5.71 -24.56 1.60
C SER A 433 -4.83 -24.57 2.85
N SER A 434 -5.42 -24.97 3.98
CA SER A 434 -4.76 -25.02 5.27
C SER A 434 -3.64 -26.07 5.27
N LYS A 435 -3.91 -27.23 4.63
CA LYS A 435 -2.96 -28.32 4.45
C LYS A 435 -1.75 -27.93 3.61
N GLU A 436 -1.97 -27.22 2.50
CA GLU A 436 -0.86 -26.76 1.63
C GLU A 436 0.01 -25.71 2.33
N MET A 437 -0.61 -24.83 3.12
CA MET A 437 0.12 -23.90 3.98
C MET A 437 0.96 -24.65 5.01
N LEU A 438 0.39 -25.62 5.73
CA LEU A 438 1.10 -26.45 6.71
C LEU A 438 2.26 -27.23 6.07
N ASN A 439 2.04 -27.85 4.91
CA ASN A 439 3.07 -28.55 4.14
C ASN A 439 4.25 -27.62 3.82
N THR A 440 3.95 -26.38 3.43
CA THR A 440 4.97 -25.37 3.10
C THR A 440 5.72 -24.88 4.33
N ILE A 441 5.04 -24.70 5.47
CA ILE A 441 5.67 -24.41 6.76
C ILE A 441 6.64 -25.54 7.13
N ASN A 442 6.20 -26.79 7.08
CA ASN A 442 7.04 -27.95 7.41
C ASN A 442 8.25 -28.06 6.46
N ARG A 443 8.09 -27.71 5.18
CA ARG A 443 9.18 -27.65 4.20
C ARG A 443 10.21 -26.57 4.55
N ALA A 444 9.75 -25.39 4.93
CA ALA A 444 10.62 -24.30 5.37
C ALA A 444 11.38 -24.67 6.65
N LEU A 445 10.71 -25.26 7.64
CA LEU A 445 11.33 -25.72 8.89
C LEU A 445 12.34 -26.85 8.64
N LYS A 446 12.02 -27.79 7.76
CA LYS A 446 12.97 -28.84 7.35
C LYS A 446 14.21 -28.23 6.71
N PHE A 447 14.06 -27.25 5.82
CA PHE A 447 15.19 -26.57 5.19
C PHE A 447 16.05 -25.83 6.23
N TYR A 448 15.42 -25.07 7.14
CA TYR A 448 16.09 -24.38 8.25
C TYR A 448 16.95 -25.35 9.08
N ASN A 449 16.37 -26.49 9.48
CA ASN A 449 17.03 -27.44 10.39
C ASN A 449 18.10 -28.30 9.70
N THR A 450 17.90 -28.68 8.44
CA THR A 450 18.76 -29.66 7.75
C THR A 450 19.84 -29.02 6.89
N LYS A 451 19.73 -27.73 6.54
CA LYS A 451 20.65 -27.03 5.63
C LYS A 451 21.09 -25.66 6.18
N PRO A 452 21.78 -25.59 7.33
CA PRO A 452 22.12 -24.33 7.99
C PRO A 452 22.98 -23.39 7.13
N GLU A 453 23.93 -23.92 6.35
CA GLU A 453 24.77 -23.08 5.48
C GLU A 453 23.99 -22.54 4.27
N GLU A 454 23.09 -23.33 3.69
CA GLU A 454 22.20 -22.85 2.62
C GLU A 454 21.16 -21.86 3.16
N TRP A 455 20.72 -22.01 4.41
CA TRP A 455 19.87 -21.03 5.08
C TRP A 455 20.57 -19.67 5.21
N LYS A 456 21.83 -19.64 5.64
CA LYS A 456 22.62 -18.40 5.69
C LYS A 456 22.75 -17.74 4.31
N LYS A 457 22.99 -18.53 3.25
CA LYS A 457 23.02 -18.02 1.87
C LYS A 457 21.67 -17.45 1.44
N LEU A 458 20.57 -18.12 1.78
CA LEU A 458 19.21 -17.66 1.51
C LEU A 458 18.91 -16.33 2.19
N VAL A 459 19.30 -16.16 3.46
CA VAL A 459 19.15 -14.89 4.21
C VAL A 459 19.94 -13.77 3.57
N ARG A 460 21.22 -13.98 3.22
CA ARG A 460 22.03 -12.95 2.54
C ARG A 460 21.45 -12.56 1.19
N ARG A 461 21.00 -13.56 0.42
CA ARG A 461 20.33 -13.34 -0.86
C ARG A 461 19.08 -12.50 -0.67
N ALA A 462 18.20 -12.84 0.27
CA ALA A 462 16.98 -12.10 0.56
C ALA A 462 17.27 -10.60 0.85
N MET A 463 18.28 -10.33 1.69
CA MET A 463 18.68 -8.96 2.04
C MET A 463 19.31 -8.17 0.87
N SER A 464 19.85 -8.87 -0.12
CA SER A 464 20.53 -8.28 -1.29
C SER A 464 19.58 -7.94 -2.44
N ILE A 465 18.30 -8.35 -2.36
CA ILE A 465 17.33 -8.06 -3.42
C ILE A 465 16.98 -6.57 -3.38
N ASP A 466 17.04 -5.93 -4.55
CA ASP A 466 16.57 -4.56 -4.70
C ASP A 466 15.03 -4.50 -4.84
N ASN A 467 14.39 -4.13 -3.73
CA ASN A 467 12.97 -3.84 -3.61
C ASN A 467 12.75 -2.34 -3.30
N SER A 468 13.69 -1.47 -3.65
CA SER A 468 13.59 -0.03 -3.40
C SER A 468 12.53 0.64 -4.27
N TRP A 469 12.07 1.82 -3.84
CA TRP A 469 11.20 2.68 -4.65
C TRP A 469 11.88 3.17 -5.93
N ASP A 470 13.20 3.34 -5.97
CA ASP A 470 13.91 3.78 -7.17
C ASP A 470 13.73 2.80 -8.35
N ARG A 471 13.71 1.50 -8.06
CA ARG A 471 13.41 0.46 -9.07
C ARG A 471 11.98 0.58 -9.58
N SER A 472 11.00 0.74 -8.69
CA SER A 472 9.58 0.85 -9.05
C SER A 472 9.26 2.16 -9.78
N ALA A 473 9.83 3.28 -9.31
CA ALA A 473 9.62 4.62 -9.85
C ALA A 473 10.06 4.74 -11.32
N ARG A 474 11.09 4.00 -11.75
CA ARG A 474 11.48 3.94 -13.18
C ARG A 474 10.35 3.39 -14.05
N LYS A 475 9.64 2.34 -13.61
CA LYS A 475 8.48 1.79 -14.34
C LYS A 475 7.32 2.80 -14.37
N TYR A 476 7.07 3.53 -13.28
CA TYR A 476 6.08 4.61 -13.28
C TYR A 476 6.46 5.73 -14.25
N LEU A 477 7.74 6.10 -14.31
CA LEU A 477 8.22 7.13 -15.22
C LEU A 477 8.09 6.73 -16.69
N GLU A 478 8.36 5.46 -17.04
CA GLU A 478 8.10 4.92 -18.38
C GLU A 478 6.62 5.06 -18.75
N LEU A 479 5.72 4.75 -17.81
CA LEU A 479 4.28 4.89 -18.00
C LEU A 479 3.85 6.35 -18.16
N TYR A 480 4.43 7.25 -17.37
CA TYR A 480 4.17 8.69 -17.45
C TYR A 480 4.63 9.27 -18.79
N ARG A 481 5.84 8.94 -19.23
CA ARG A 481 6.38 9.38 -20.53
C ARG A 481 5.52 8.88 -21.69
N LYS A 482 5.12 7.61 -21.65
CA LYS A 482 4.17 7.03 -22.62
C LYS A 482 2.86 7.83 -22.66
N LEU A 483 2.33 8.21 -21.51
CA LEU A 483 1.07 8.94 -21.39
C LEU A 483 1.13 10.36 -21.98
N VAL A 484 2.25 11.06 -21.79
CA VAL A 484 2.43 12.43 -22.30
C VAL A 484 3.08 12.49 -23.70
N GLY A 485 3.43 11.34 -24.28
CA GLY A 485 4.01 11.24 -25.62
C GLY A 485 5.49 11.63 -25.70
N ILE A 486 6.23 11.51 -24.59
CA ILE A 486 7.69 11.69 -24.55
C ILE A 486 8.34 10.32 -24.77
N LYS A 487 9.33 10.25 -25.68
CA LYS A 487 10.07 9.02 -25.99
C LYS A 487 11.19 8.76 -25.00
#